data_AF-A0A9E1VC92-F1
#
_entry.id   AF-A0A9E1VC92-F1
#
_cell.length_a   1.000
_cell.length_b   1.000
_cell.length_c   1.000
_cell.angle_alpha   90.00
_cell.angle_beta   90.00
_cell.angle_gamma   90.00
#
_symmetry.space_group_name_H-M   'P 1'
#
loop_
_entity.id
_entity.type
_entity.pdbx_description
1 polymer ?
#
loop_
_entity_poly.entity_id
_entity_poly.type
_entity_poly.pdbx_seq_one_letter_code
_entity_poly.pdbx_strand_id
1 'polypeptide(L)'
;MKGIESLIKLHKFELDEKRRTLKELETAQANIVGAIDALETQIINEQNSARISEVVYAYGAFADASIKRREALQQSLAVSTREVEAARDVVTESFGELKKYEITKAARDRALEQEANRREGIFLDELGITVHSRKNNS
;
A
#
# COMPACT_ATOMS: atom_id res chain seq x y z
N MET A 1 -24.70 2.13 -17.68
CA MET A 1 -23.93 1.19 -16.83
C MET A 1 -22.98 1.97 -15.91
N LYS A 2 -23.48 2.51 -14.78
CA LYS A 2 -22.67 3.34 -13.85
C LYS A 2 -22.19 2.60 -12.59
N GLY A 3 -22.69 1.39 -12.32
CA GLY A 3 -22.44 0.68 -11.05
C GLY A 3 -21.00 0.24 -10.85
N ILE A 4 -20.42 -0.49 -11.81
CA ILE A 4 -19.07 -1.05 -11.67
C ILE A 4 -17.98 0.03 -11.62
N GLU A 5 -18.16 1.13 -12.36
CA GLU A 5 -17.23 2.26 -12.32
C GLU A 5 -17.26 2.99 -10.98
N SER A 6 -18.45 3.18 -10.41
CA SER A 6 -18.59 3.75 -9.06
C SER A 6 -17.96 2.85 -8.00
N LEU A 7 -18.12 1.53 -8.10
CA LEU A 7 -17.48 0.57 -7.19
C LEU A 7 -15.95 0.63 -7.30
N ILE A 8 -15.40 0.71 -8.53
CA ILE A 8 -13.95 0.86 -8.72
C ILE A 8 -13.45 2.16 -8.07
N LYS A 9 -14.18 3.28 -8.22
CA LYS A 9 -13.80 4.54 -7.57
C LYS A 9 -13.83 4.45 -6.05
N LEU A 10 -14.86 3.81 -5.49
CA LEU A 10 -14.99 3.58 -4.06
C LEU A 10 -13.81 2.76 -3.54
N HIS A 11 -13.52 1.60 -4.15
CA HIS A 11 -12.42 0.75 -3.70
C HIS A 11 -11.03 1.36 -3.91
N LYS A 12 -10.86 2.26 -4.89
CA LYS A 12 -9.63 3.07 -5.02
C LYS A 12 -9.45 3.99 -3.81
N PHE A 13 -10.51 4.71 -3.46
CA PHE A 13 -10.50 5.58 -2.29
C PHE A 13 -10.22 4.80 -1.00
N GLU A 14 -10.88 3.66 -0.79
CA GLU A 14 -10.63 2.79 0.37
C GLU A 14 -9.19 2.26 0.43
N LEU A 15 -8.62 1.87 -0.72
CA LEU A 15 -7.22 1.45 -0.80
C LEU A 15 -6.26 2.58 -0.45
N ASP A 16 -6.54 3.80 -0.92
CA ASP A 16 -5.71 4.97 -0.64
C ASP A 16 -5.74 5.34 0.85
N GLU A 17 -6.91 5.27 1.49
CA GLU A 17 -7.04 5.47 2.94
C GLU A 17 -6.26 4.39 3.72
N LYS A 18 -6.40 3.11 3.36
CA LYS A 18 -5.65 2.02 4.00
C LYS A 18 -4.14 2.20 3.84
N ARG A 19 -3.67 2.65 2.67
CA ARG A 19 -2.25 2.96 2.41
C ARG A 19 -1.77 4.13 3.26
N ARG A 20 -2.60 5.15 3.45
CA ARG A 20 -2.29 6.27 4.34
C ARG A 20 -2.11 5.78 5.78
N THR A 21 -3.03 4.96 6.29
CA THR A 21 -2.89 4.36 7.62
C THR A 21 -1.62 3.52 7.75
N LEU A 22 -1.31 2.68 6.77
CA LEU A 22 -0.06 1.92 6.75
C LEU A 22 1.17 2.84 6.85
N LYS A 23 1.20 3.92 6.07
CA LYS A 23 2.31 4.89 6.09
C LYS A 23 2.45 5.58 7.46
N GLU A 24 1.34 5.90 8.11
CA GLU A 24 1.34 6.48 9.46
C GLU A 24 1.94 5.49 10.48
N LEU A 25 1.58 4.21 10.41
CA LEU A 25 2.15 3.16 11.26
C LEU A 25 3.65 2.93 10.98
N GLU A 26 4.05 2.87 9.71
CA GLU A 26 5.47 2.74 9.33
C GLU A 26 6.30 3.94 9.82
N THR A 27 5.73 5.15 9.81
CA THR A 27 6.37 6.35 10.36
C THR A 27 6.53 6.23 11.88
N ALA A 28 5.49 5.77 12.58
CA ALA A 28 5.55 5.55 14.02
C ALA A 28 6.61 4.49 14.38
N GLN A 29 6.69 3.39 13.63
CA GLN A 29 7.71 2.35 13.79
C GLN A 29 9.13 2.93 13.59
N ALA A 30 9.34 3.70 12.52
CA ALA A 30 10.61 4.34 12.23
C ALA A 30 11.07 5.29 13.36
N ASN A 31 10.12 6.03 13.96
CA ASN A 31 10.42 6.89 15.11
C ASN A 31 10.88 6.08 16.34
N ILE A 32 10.32 4.89 16.57
CA ILE A 32 10.75 4.00 17.66
C ILE A 32 12.18 3.50 17.40
N VAL A 33 12.48 3.08 16.18
CA VAL A 33 13.84 2.68 15.78
C VAL A 33 14.83 3.82 16.01
N GLY A 34 14.52 5.02 15.53
CA GLY A 34 15.38 6.19 15.76
C GLY A 34 15.56 6.53 17.25
N ALA A 35 14.54 6.32 18.09
CA ALA A 35 14.65 6.50 19.53
C ALA A 35 15.56 5.46 20.20
N ILE A 36 15.60 4.22 19.69
CA ILE A 36 16.52 3.17 20.15
C ILE A 36 17.96 3.58 19.80
N ASP A 37 18.22 3.96 18.55
CA ASP A 37 19.57 4.36 18.09
C ASP A 37 20.10 5.58 18.87
N ALA A 38 19.23 6.55 19.14
CA ALA A 38 19.57 7.72 19.95
C ALA A 38 19.90 7.33 21.40
N LEU A 39 19.15 6.40 21.99
CA LEU A 39 19.43 5.89 23.34
C LEU A 39 20.77 5.15 23.39
N GLU A 40 21.08 4.32 22.40
CA GLU A 40 22.36 3.61 22.34
C GLU A 40 23.55 4.58 22.23
N THR A 41 23.40 5.62 21.43
CA THR A 41 24.40 6.70 21.32
C THR A 41 24.61 7.42 22.67
N GLN A 42 23.51 7.72 23.38
CA GLN A 42 23.58 8.32 24.72
C GLN A 42 24.30 7.41 25.73
N ILE A 43 24.02 6.11 25.72
CA ILE A 43 24.68 5.13 26.59
C ILE A 43 26.19 5.10 26.37
N ILE A 44 26.63 5.10 25.10
CA ILE A 44 28.06 5.10 24.76
C ILE A 44 28.75 6.38 25.24
N ASN A 45 28.12 7.54 25.02
CA ASN A 45 28.67 8.83 25.44
C ASN A 45 28.80 8.91 26.97
N GLU A 46 27.79 8.46 27.71
CA GLU A 46 27.83 8.44 29.17
C GLU A 46 28.89 7.46 29.68
N GLN A 47 29.02 6.28 29.06
CA GLN A 47 30.06 5.30 29.41
C GLN A 47 31.47 5.86 29.21
N ASN A 48 31.71 6.58 28.11
CA ASN A 48 33.00 7.21 27.86
C ASN A 48 33.30 8.33 28.87
N SER A 49 32.28 9.10 29.24
CA SER A 49 32.41 10.21 30.21
C SER A 49 32.70 9.69 31.63
N ALA A 50 32.03 8.61 32.05
CA ALA A 50 32.25 7.97 33.34
C ALA A 50 33.62 7.27 33.45
N ARG A 51 34.26 6.92 32.33
CA ARG A 51 35.65 6.40 32.33
C ARG A 51 36.69 7.48 32.59
N ILE A 52 36.37 8.74 32.28
CA ILE A 52 37.27 9.90 32.40
C ILE A 52 37.14 10.56 33.78
N SER A 53 36.00 10.39 34.46
CA SER A 53 35.65 11.02 35.74
C SER A 53 35.48 9.97 36.85
N GLU A 54 35.97 10.21 38.07
CA GLU A 54 35.84 9.29 39.23
C GLU A 54 34.39 9.12 39.75
N VAL A 55 33.38 9.65 39.05
CA VAL A 55 31.96 9.61 39.45
C VAL A 55 31.32 8.27 39.05
N VAL A 56 31.78 7.18 39.67
CA VAL A 56 31.32 5.80 39.38
C VAL A 56 29.86 5.56 39.81
N TYR A 57 29.39 6.21 40.87
CA TYR A 57 28.04 5.99 41.42
C TYR A 57 26.90 6.55 40.55
N ALA A 58 27.12 7.66 39.82
CA ALA A 58 26.09 8.23 38.94
C ALA A 58 25.85 7.36 37.69
N TYR A 59 26.89 6.70 37.20
CA TYR A 59 26.83 5.86 36.01
C TYR A 59 25.96 4.60 36.21
N GLY A 60 26.01 3.98 37.40
CA GLY A 60 25.21 2.78 37.69
C GLY A 60 23.70 3.06 37.59
N ALA A 61 23.22 4.14 38.20
CA ALA A 61 21.81 4.52 38.14
C ALA A 61 21.35 4.87 36.71
N PHE A 62 22.21 5.55 35.94
CA PHE A 62 21.95 5.85 34.54
C PHE A 62 21.87 4.58 33.66
N ALA A 63 22.79 3.63 33.88
CA ALA A 63 22.83 2.38 33.13
C ALA A 63 21.56 1.55 33.36
N ASP A 64 21.11 1.42 34.61
CA ASP A 64 19.88 0.70 34.97
C ASP A 64 18.63 1.35 34.34
N ALA A 65 18.54 2.68 34.38
CA ALA A 65 17.44 3.42 33.76
C ALA A 65 17.44 3.25 32.23
N SER A 66 18.63 3.25 31.62
CA SER A 66 18.80 3.08 30.17
C SER A 66 18.44 1.67 29.70
N ILE A 67 18.77 0.64 30.47
CA ILE A 67 18.37 -0.75 30.17
C ILE A 67 16.84 -0.87 30.16
N LYS A 68 16.16 -0.38 31.22
CA LYS A 68 14.69 -0.41 31.31
C LYS A 68 14.03 0.34 30.16
N ARG A 69 14.59 1.50 29.79
CA ARG A 69 14.08 2.29 28.67
C ARG A 69 14.26 1.57 27.33
N ARG A 70 15.40 0.91 27.12
CA ARG A 70 15.66 0.11 25.92
C ARG A 70 14.68 -1.06 25.81
N GLU A 71 14.46 -1.79 26.90
CA GLU A 71 13.49 -2.89 26.94
C GLU A 71 12.07 -2.41 26.59
N ALA A 72 11.63 -1.27 27.15
CA ALA A 72 10.33 -0.68 26.83
C ALA A 72 10.21 -0.28 25.35
N LEU A 73 11.26 0.33 24.78
CA LEU A 73 11.29 0.68 23.35
C LEU A 73 11.28 -0.56 22.45
N GLN A 74 12.01 -1.62 22.82
CA GLN A 74 12.02 -2.88 22.08
C GLN A 74 10.64 -3.58 22.11
N GLN A 75 9.96 -3.56 23.26
CA GLN A 75 8.59 -4.06 23.36
C GLN A 75 7.63 -3.24 22.48
N SER A 76 7.74 -1.92 22.52
CA SER A 76 6.96 -1.02 21.67
C SER A 76 7.21 -1.29 20.17
N LEU A 77 8.48 -1.49 19.79
CA LEU A 77 8.86 -1.84 18.42
C LEU A 77 8.24 -3.16 17.98
N ALA A 78 8.26 -4.18 18.84
CA ALA A 78 7.68 -5.48 18.54
C ALA A 78 6.15 -5.39 18.32
N VAL A 79 5.45 -4.57 19.11
CA VAL A 79 4.02 -4.30 18.92
C VAL A 79 3.78 -3.56 17.60
N SER A 80 4.48 -2.45 17.38
CA SER A 80 4.36 -1.64 16.15
C SER A 80 4.68 -2.44 14.88
N THR A 81 5.63 -3.37 14.95
CA THR A 81 5.96 -4.26 13.83
C THR A 81 4.77 -5.13 13.44
N ARG A 82 4.07 -5.72 14.42
CA ARG A 82 2.86 -6.53 14.15
C ARG A 82 1.73 -5.69 13.58
N GLU A 83 1.57 -4.45 14.05
CA GLU A 83 0.57 -3.52 13.53
C GLU A 83 0.84 -3.14 12.06
N VAL A 84 2.11 -2.88 11.72
CA VAL A 84 2.54 -2.62 10.33
C VAL A 84 2.28 -3.84 9.45
N GLU A 85 2.63 -5.04 9.91
CA GLU A 85 2.36 -6.28 9.17
C GLU A 85 0.86 -6.49 8.92
N ALA A 86 0.03 -6.33 9.95
CA ALA A 86 -1.42 -6.43 9.80
C ALA A 86 -1.98 -5.38 8.84
N ALA A 87 -1.48 -4.14 8.88
CA ALA A 87 -1.89 -3.10 7.95
C ALA A 87 -1.46 -3.39 6.51
N ARG A 88 -0.29 -4.01 6.30
CA ARG A 88 0.17 -4.46 4.97
C ARG A 88 -0.74 -5.53 4.40
N ASP A 89 -1.19 -6.48 5.22
CA ASP A 89 -2.13 -7.51 4.79
C ASP A 89 -3.47 -6.90 4.36
N VAL A 90 -3.99 -5.96 5.15
CA VAL A 90 -5.24 -5.22 4.83
C VAL A 90 -5.13 -4.43 3.52
N VAL A 91 -3.99 -3.77 3.28
CA VAL A 91 -3.72 -3.07 2.00
C VAL A 91 -3.68 -4.06 0.84
N THR A 92 -3.02 -5.20 1.03
CA THR A 92 -2.88 -6.25 0.00
C THR A 92 -4.23 -6.84 -0.38
N GLU A 93 -5.05 -7.17 0.62
CA GLU A 93 -6.42 -7.65 0.42
C GLU A 93 -7.27 -6.64 -0.35
N SER A 94 -7.27 -5.38 0.09
CA SER A 94 -8.03 -4.30 -0.56
C SER A 94 -7.60 -4.07 -2.01
N PHE A 95 -6.30 -4.18 -2.30
CA PHE A 95 -5.78 -4.10 -3.66
C PHE A 95 -6.28 -5.27 -4.51
N GLY A 96 -6.29 -6.49 -3.95
CA GLY A 96 -6.84 -7.67 -4.59
C GLY A 96 -8.32 -7.50 -4.97
N GLU A 97 -9.14 -6.95 -4.06
CA GLU A 97 -10.54 -6.65 -4.32
C GLU A 97 -10.71 -5.64 -5.47
N LEU A 98 -10.00 -4.52 -5.41
CA LEU A 98 -10.01 -3.53 -6.48
C LEU A 98 -9.66 -4.16 -7.84
N LYS A 99 -8.65 -5.03 -7.88
CA LYS A 99 -8.25 -5.71 -9.13
C LYS A 99 -9.32 -6.63 -9.68
N LYS A 100 -10.09 -7.33 -8.84
CA LYS A 100 -11.23 -8.14 -9.31
C LYS A 100 -12.26 -7.28 -10.06
N TYR A 101 -12.58 -6.09 -9.53
CA TYR A 101 -13.51 -5.17 -10.20
C TYR A 101 -12.94 -4.60 -11.50
N GLU A 102 -11.67 -4.18 -11.51
CA GLU A 102 -11.01 -3.67 -12.71
C GLU A 102 -10.98 -4.72 -13.84
N ILE A 103 -10.65 -5.98 -13.52
CA ILE A 103 -10.63 -7.09 -14.48
C ILE A 103 -12.03 -7.36 -15.02
N THR A 104 -13.04 -7.39 -14.14
CA THR A 104 -14.43 -7.62 -14.54
C THR A 104 -14.92 -6.51 -15.48
N LYS A 105 -14.57 -5.25 -15.21
CA LYS A 105 -14.88 -4.14 -16.10
C LYS A 105 -14.19 -4.31 -17.45
N ALA A 106 -12.89 -4.57 -17.47
CA ALA A 106 -12.12 -4.74 -18.70
C ALA A 106 -12.67 -5.88 -19.58
N ALA A 107 -13.09 -7.00 -18.98
CA ALA A 107 -13.71 -8.10 -19.70
C ALA A 107 -15.05 -7.70 -20.36
N ARG A 108 -15.88 -6.92 -19.66
CA ARG A 108 -17.14 -6.40 -20.21
C ARG A 108 -16.91 -5.40 -21.34
N ASP A 109 -15.98 -4.47 -21.15
CA ASP A 109 -15.67 -3.45 -22.15
C ASP A 109 -15.19 -4.10 -23.45
N ARG A 110 -14.32 -5.14 -23.36
CA ARG A 110 -13.89 -5.93 -24.53
C ARG A 110 -15.05 -6.64 -25.22
N ALA A 111 -15.97 -7.24 -24.46
CA ALA A 111 -17.13 -7.93 -25.04
C ALA A 111 -18.06 -6.96 -25.80
N LEU A 112 -18.25 -5.75 -25.26
CA LEU A 112 -19.04 -4.70 -25.91
C LEU A 112 -18.36 -4.19 -27.19
N GLU A 113 -17.03 -3.99 -27.15
CA GLU A 113 -16.25 -3.58 -28.31
C GLU A 113 -16.27 -4.64 -29.42
N GLN A 114 -16.12 -5.93 -29.07
CA GLN A 114 -16.23 -7.03 -30.03
C GLN A 114 -17.61 -7.10 -30.68
N GLU A 115 -18.67 -6.93 -29.91
CA GLU A 115 -20.03 -6.92 -30.45
C GLU A 115 -20.29 -5.70 -31.34
N ALA A 116 -19.76 -4.53 -30.99
CA ALA A 116 -19.85 -3.33 -31.82
C ALA A 116 -19.12 -3.54 -33.17
N ASN A 117 -17.88 -4.02 -33.12
CA ASN A 117 -17.09 -4.32 -34.32
C ASN A 117 -17.76 -5.39 -35.19
N ARG A 118 -18.38 -6.41 -34.59
CA ARG A 118 -19.14 -7.44 -35.31
C ARG A 118 -20.35 -6.84 -36.03
N ARG A 119 -21.11 -5.96 -35.38
CA ARG A 119 -22.26 -5.29 -35.98
C ARG A 119 -21.85 -4.37 -37.12
N GLU A 120 -20.76 -3.62 -36.93
CA GLU A 120 -20.20 -2.76 -37.97
C GLU A 120 -19.73 -3.57 -39.18
N GLY A 121 -19.03 -4.69 -38.97
CA GLY A 121 -18.62 -5.59 -40.03
C GLY A 121 -19.80 -6.11 -40.86
N ILE A 122 -20.85 -6.61 -40.20
CA ILE A 122 -22.07 -7.09 -40.89
C ILE A 122 -22.71 -5.97 -41.73
N PHE A 123 -22.79 -4.76 -41.17
CA PHE A 123 -23.36 -3.61 -41.86
C PHE A 123 -22.55 -3.21 -43.11
N LEU A 124 -21.22 -3.22 -43.02
CA LEU A 124 -20.34 -2.92 -44.15
C LEU A 124 -20.42 -3.99 -45.25
N ASP A 125 -20.52 -5.26 -44.87
CA ASP A 125 -20.70 -6.37 -45.81
C ASP A 125 -22.02 -6.26 -46.58
N GLU A 126 -23.12 -5.94 -45.89
CA GLU A 126 -24.43 -5.70 -46.52
C GLU A 126 -24.37 -4.54 -47.53
N LEU A 127 -23.73 -3.42 -47.16
CA LEU A 127 -23.53 -2.31 -48.09
C LEU A 127 -22.71 -2.72 -49.31
N GLY A 128 -21.62 -3.48 -49.13
CA GLY A 128 -20.80 -3.99 -50.23
C GLY A 128 -21.60 -4.81 -51.24
N ILE A 129 -22.46 -5.73 -50.77
CA ILE A 129 -23.33 -6.56 -51.61
C ILE A 129 -24.32 -5.69 -52.41
N THR A 130 -24.93 -4.68 -51.76
CA THR A 130 -25.89 -3.79 -52.46
C THR A 130 -25.23 -2.94 -53.54
N VAL A 131 -24.00 -2.47 -53.32
CA VAL A 131 -23.25 -1.68 -54.31
C VAL A 131 -22.83 -2.55 -55.49
N HIS A 132 -22.34 -3.77 -55.22
CA HIS A 132 -21.92 -4.69 -56.28
C HIS A 132 -23.10 -5.13 -57.17
N SER A 133 -24.24 -5.47 -56.56
CA SER A 133 -25.45 -5.89 -57.29
C SER A 133 -26.02 -4.78 -58.19
N ARG A 134 -25.95 -3.51 -57.79
CA ARG A 134 -26.33 -2.38 -58.66
C ARG A 134 -25.42 -2.22 -59.88
N LYS A 135 -24.12 -2.48 -59.71
CA LYS A 135 -23.12 -2.36 -60.79
C LYS A 135 -23.24 -3.44 -61.85
N ASN A 136 -23.72 -4.63 -61.48
CA ASN A 136 -23.97 -5.74 -62.43
C ASN A 136 -25.32 -5.63 -63.15
N ASN A 137 -26.28 -4.88 -62.59
CA ASN A 137 -27.62 -4.67 -63.18
C ASN A 137 -27.73 -3.35 -63.99
N SER A 138 -26.64 -2.61 -64.17
CA SER A 138 -26.56 -1.40 -65.01
C SER A 138 -25.66 -1.66 -66.21
#